data_AF-A0A1I0L511-F1
#
_entry.id   AF-A0A1I0L511-F1
#
_cell.length_a   1.000
_cell.length_b   1.000
_cell.length_c   1.000
_cell.angle_alpha   90.00
_cell.angle_beta   90.00
_cell.angle_gamma   90.00
#
_symmetry.space_group_name_H-M   'P 1'
#
loop_
_entity.id
_entity.type
_entity.pdbx_description
1 polymer ?
#
loop_
_entity_poly.entity_id
_entity_poly.type
_entity_poly.pdbx_seq_one_letter_code
_entity_poly.pdbx_strand_id
1 'polypeptide(L)'
;MEVNLSGLGGHRPSAIRPVAELLVAAEANEVIEVQMGDKPVARGHVREPLSVSVLEAARLVIVLDDLRELTGVHFPTPAAVVPAEMAMLSALRDLHAGDKAVLTRATISAQVTEQGRAHLLQVIDDNSECALTIDMRWEQSCAGHSFPPVDVIVYGPRVRLTNRAELETADAPGDGRLSAYFTCLDDQVLEVQPKSSPSSAED
;
A
#
# COMPACT_ATOMS: atom_id res chain seq x y z
N MET A 1 9.84 -25.91 -33.81
CA MET A 1 8.41 -25.62 -33.62
C MET A 1 8.32 -24.11 -33.41
N GLU A 2 8.05 -23.37 -34.47
CA GLU A 2 7.91 -21.91 -34.42
C GLU A 2 6.51 -21.57 -33.91
N VAL A 3 6.44 -20.82 -32.82
CA VAL A 3 5.18 -20.32 -32.28
C VAL A 3 4.90 -18.99 -32.97
N ASN A 4 3.94 -18.97 -33.89
CA ASN A 4 3.50 -17.78 -34.57
C ASN A 4 2.55 -16.98 -33.66
N LEU A 5 3.01 -15.84 -33.14
CA LEU A 5 2.31 -15.01 -32.15
C LEU A 5 1.48 -13.87 -32.78
N SER A 6 1.32 -13.85 -34.11
CA SER A 6 0.63 -12.77 -34.84
C SER A 6 -0.89 -12.66 -34.61
N GLY A 7 -1.46 -13.49 -33.73
CA GLY A 7 -2.91 -13.56 -33.45
C GLY A 7 -3.37 -12.96 -32.11
N LEU A 8 -2.47 -12.41 -31.27
CA LEU A 8 -2.82 -11.88 -29.94
C LEU A 8 -3.11 -10.36 -29.91
N GLY A 9 -3.24 -9.73 -31.08
CA GLY A 9 -3.66 -8.34 -31.21
C GLY A 9 -5.17 -8.22 -30.97
N GLY A 10 -5.59 -7.97 -29.73
CA GLY A 10 -7.00 -7.66 -29.47
C GLY A 10 -7.33 -7.56 -27.99
N HIS A 11 -7.07 -8.60 -27.20
CA HIS A 11 -7.32 -8.60 -25.76
C HIS A 11 -6.33 -9.52 -25.08
N ARG A 12 -5.30 -8.95 -24.44
CA ARG A 12 -4.51 -9.70 -23.47
C ARG A 12 -5.22 -9.56 -22.12
N PRO A 13 -5.92 -10.59 -21.61
CA PRO A 13 -6.27 -10.60 -20.20
C PRO A 13 -4.97 -10.43 -19.41
N SER A 14 -4.98 -9.64 -18.35
CA SER A 14 -3.81 -9.31 -17.54
C SER A 14 -3.16 -10.52 -16.83
N ALA A 15 -3.48 -11.75 -17.23
CA ALA A 15 -3.01 -13.03 -16.70
C ALA A 15 -1.57 -13.42 -17.08
N ILE A 16 -0.76 -12.48 -17.57
CA ILE A 16 0.67 -12.72 -17.84
C ILE A 16 1.44 -12.11 -16.67
N ARG A 17 1.99 -12.98 -15.80
CA ARG A 17 2.84 -12.60 -14.66
C ARG A 17 3.88 -11.54 -15.09
N PRO A 18 3.90 -10.35 -14.48
CA PRO A 18 4.90 -9.31 -14.74
C PRO A 18 6.34 -9.77 -14.49
N VAL A 19 6.53 -10.77 -13.63
CA VAL A 19 7.86 -11.39 -13.40
C VAL A 19 8.26 -12.34 -14.53
N ALA A 20 7.30 -12.97 -15.21
CA ALA A 20 7.56 -13.89 -16.32
C ALA A 20 7.84 -13.14 -17.64
N GLU A 21 7.39 -11.90 -17.76
CA GLU A 21 7.80 -11.02 -18.86
C GLU A 21 8.08 -9.60 -18.36
N LEU A 22 9.30 -9.37 -17.85
CA LEU A 22 10.11 -8.32 -18.48
C LEU A 22 10.12 -8.68 -19.97
N LEU A 23 9.12 -8.19 -20.71
CA LEU A 23 9.04 -8.40 -22.14
C LEU A 23 10.29 -7.74 -22.73
N VAL A 24 11.33 -8.55 -22.87
CA VAL A 24 12.32 -8.35 -23.90
C VAL A 24 11.51 -8.49 -25.17
N ALA A 25 11.02 -7.37 -25.70
CA ALA A 25 10.83 -7.24 -27.13
C ALA A 25 12.26 -7.33 -27.72
N ALA A 26 12.80 -8.55 -27.74
CA ALA A 26 14.06 -8.91 -28.36
C ALA A 26 13.87 -8.91 -29.88
N GLU A 27 13.23 -7.89 -30.43
CA GLU A 27 13.18 -7.65 -31.86
C GLU A 27 14.19 -6.56 -32.16
N ALA A 28 15.38 -6.98 -32.61
CA ALA A 28 16.44 -6.21 -33.29
C ALA A 28 16.99 -4.92 -32.62
N ASN A 29 16.33 -4.37 -31.60
CA ASN A 29 16.50 -2.99 -31.13
C ASN A 29 16.84 -2.90 -29.62
N GLU A 30 16.98 -4.02 -28.92
CA GLU A 30 17.49 -4.06 -27.54
C GLU A 30 16.74 -3.16 -26.55
N VAL A 31 15.40 -3.06 -26.67
CA VAL A 31 14.55 -2.26 -25.79
C VAL A 31 13.77 -3.17 -24.83
N ILE A 32 13.75 -2.80 -23.56
CA ILE A 32 12.90 -3.35 -22.51
C ILE A 32 11.69 -2.43 -22.37
N GLU A 33 10.48 -2.98 -22.53
CA GLU A 33 9.25 -2.23 -22.29
C GLU A 33 8.53 -2.78 -21.06
N VAL A 34 8.12 -1.88 -20.16
CA VAL A 34 7.22 -2.21 -19.06
C VAL A 34 5.80 -1.90 -19.54
N GLN A 35 4.97 -2.93 -19.55
CA GLN A 35 3.58 -2.87 -20.01
C GLN A 35 2.64 -3.01 -18.81
N MET A 36 1.52 -2.28 -18.83
CA MET A 36 0.40 -2.52 -17.92
C MET A 36 -0.87 -2.64 -18.76
N GLY A 37 -1.40 -3.87 -18.88
CA GLY A 37 -2.45 -4.17 -19.85
C GLY A 37 -1.95 -4.00 -21.29
N ASP A 38 -2.60 -3.12 -22.06
CA ASP A 38 -2.26 -2.77 -23.44
C ASP A 38 -1.42 -1.48 -23.57
N LYS A 39 -1.05 -0.85 -22.44
CA LYS A 39 -0.36 0.44 -22.42
C LYS A 39 1.11 0.31 -22.00
N PRO A 40 2.08 0.80 -22.80
CA PRO A 40 3.46 0.94 -22.37
C PRO A 40 3.58 2.06 -21.33
N VAL A 41 4.17 1.75 -20.18
CA VAL A 41 4.37 2.70 -19.07
C VAL A 41 5.82 3.13 -18.91
N ALA A 42 6.79 2.33 -19.35
CA ALA A 42 8.21 2.72 -19.36
C ALA A 42 9.00 1.96 -20.43
N ARG A 43 10.12 2.53 -20.87
CA ARG A 43 11.06 1.93 -21.84
C ARG A 43 12.50 2.11 -21.37
N GLY A 44 13.33 1.09 -21.52
CA GLY A 44 14.78 1.14 -21.27
C GLY A 44 15.56 0.37 -22.33
N HIS A 45 16.88 0.53 -22.38
CA HIS A 45 17.73 -0.20 -23.32
C HIS A 45 18.46 -1.35 -22.58
N VAL A 46 18.50 -2.55 -23.15
CA VAL A 46 19.06 -3.77 -22.52
C VAL A 46 20.56 -3.60 -22.22
N ARG A 47 21.28 -2.82 -23.03
CA ARG A 47 22.71 -2.56 -22.86
C ARG A 47 23.04 -1.43 -21.87
N GLU A 48 22.03 -0.74 -21.35
CA GLU A 48 22.21 0.38 -20.42
C GLU A 48 21.65 0.00 -19.03
N PRO A 49 22.21 0.56 -17.94
CA PRO A 49 21.54 0.49 -16.66
C PRO A 49 20.11 1.02 -16.78
N LEU A 50 19.13 0.23 -16.33
CA LEU A 50 17.73 0.65 -16.34
C LEU A 50 17.57 1.94 -15.54
N SER A 51 16.83 2.91 -16.11
CA SER A 51 16.51 4.13 -15.39
C SER A 51 15.65 3.82 -14.16
N VAL A 52 15.75 4.68 -13.15
CA VAL A 52 14.94 4.61 -11.93
C VAL A 52 13.44 4.55 -12.29
N SER A 53 13.02 5.32 -13.28
CA SER A 53 11.62 5.34 -13.75
C SER A 53 11.15 3.99 -14.30
N VAL A 54 12.00 3.23 -15.01
CA VAL A 54 11.65 1.90 -15.51
C VAL A 54 11.51 0.91 -14.37
N LEU A 55 12.42 0.96 -13.39
CA LEU A 55 12.37 0.10 -12.21
C LEU A 55 11.14 0.38 -11.33
N GLU A 56 10.79 1.65 -11.13
CA GLU A 56 9.60 2.06 -10.38
C GLU A 56 8.31 1.63 -11.08
N ALA A 57 8.23 1.82 -12.41
CA ALA A 57 7.09 1.36 -13.19
C ALA A 57 6.93 -0.17 -13.13
N ALA A 58 8.02 -0.93 -13.23
CA ALA A 58 7.99 -2.38 -13.12
C ALA A 58 7.50 -2.83 -11.73
N ARG A 59 7.98 -2.19 -10.66
CA ARG A 59 7.54 -2.46 -9.28
C ARG A 59 6.04 -2.18 -9.10
N LEU A 60 5.55 -1.07 -9.64
CA LEU A 60 4.12 -0.76 -9.62
C LEU A 60 3.28 -1.84 -10.29
N VAL A 61 3.68 -2.27 -11.50
CA VAL A 61 2.97 -3.32 -12.24
C VAL A 61 2.92 -4.62 -11.43
N ILE A 62 4.05 -5.03 -10.85
CA ILE A 62 4.12 -6.24 -10.01
C ILE A 62 3.16 -6.14 -8.82
N VAL A 63 3.22 -5.03 -8.06
CA VAL A 63 2.38 -4.87 -6.87
C VAL A 63 0.90 -4.84 -7.21
N LEU A 64 0.50 -4.16 -8.29
CA LEU A 64 -0.89 -4.12 -8.73
C LEU A 64 -1.38 -5.49 -9.21
N ASP A 65 -0.51 -6.28 -9.83
CA ASP A 65 -0.85 -7.64 -10.25
C ASP A 65 -1.00 -8.59 -9.07
N ASP A 66 -0.06 -8.55 -8.12
CA ASP A 66 -0.14 -9.31 -6.87
C ASP A 66 -1.45 -8.97 -6.12
N LEU A 67 -1.77 -7.68 -5.99
CA LEU A 67 -3.01 -7.23 -5.36
C LEU A 67 -4.25 -7.73 -6.09
N ARG A 68 -4.24 -7.74 -7.42
CA ARG A 68 -5.33 -8.31 -8.21
C ARG A 68 -5.47 -9.81 -7.97
N GLU A 69 -4.38 -10.57 -7.94
CA GLU A 69 -4.41 -12.01 -7.65
C GLU A 69 -4.95 -12.29 -6.24
N LEU A 70 -4.52 -11.51 -5.25
CA LEU A 70 -4.91 -11.66 -3.85
C LEU A 70 -6.37 -11.25 -3.58
N THR A 71 -6.86 -10.22 -4.28
CA THR A 71 -8.19 -9.62 -4.00
C THR A 71 -9.26 -9.99 -5.01
N GLY A 72 -8.88 -10.48 -6.20
CA GLY A 72 -9.78 -10.69 -7.33
C GLY A 72 -10.30 -9.40 -7.98
N VAL A 73 -9.82 -8.22 -7.55
CA VAL A 73 -10.28 -6.92 -8.04
C VAL A 73 -9.34 -6.39 -9.11
N HIS A 74 -9.91 -5.96 -10.23
CA HIS A 74 -9.17 -5.28 -11.29
C HIS A 74 -9.15 -3.77 -11.02
N PHE A 75 -7.95 -3.21 -10.86
CA PHE A 75 -7.77 -1.78 -10.65
C PHE A 75 -7.28 -1.09 -11.93
N PRO A 76 -7.81 0.10 -12.27
CA PRO A 76 -7.28 0.86 -13.39
C PRO A 76 -5.85 1.32 -13.10
N THR A 77 -5.01 1.33 -14.13
CA THR A 77 -3.63 1.83 -14.05
C THR A 77 -3.63 3.32 -13.70
N PRO A 78 -3.05 3.73 -12.56
CA PRO A 78 -2.86 5.15 -12.26
C PRO A 78 -1.91 5.79 -13.29
N ALA A 79 -2.23 7.02 -13.71
CA ALA A 79 -1.45 7.74 -14.72
C ALA A 79 -0.06 8.17 -14.22
N ALA A 80 0.06 8.35 -12.90
CA ALA A 80 1.29 8.59 -12.17
C ALA A 80 1.14 7.97 -10.78
N VAL A 81 2.24 7.49 -10.20
CA VAL A 81 2.26 7.00 -8.82
C VAL A 81 3.41 7.67 -8.10
N VAL A 82 3.13 8.31 -6.97
CA VAL A 82 4.17 8.90 -6.14
C VAL A 82 4.81 7.84 -5.23
N PRO A 83 6.07 8.01 -4.79
CA PRO A 83 6.73 7.01 -3.95
C PRO A 83 5.96 6.62 -2.68
N ALA A 84 5.22 7.57 -2.08
CA ALA A 84 4.37 7.30 -0.92
C ALA A 84 3.21 6.33 -1.24
N GLU A 85 2.57 6.48 -2.40
CA GLU A 85 1.51 5.58 -2.86
C GLU A 85 2.06 4.18 -3.15
N MET A 86 3.27 4.08 -3.70
CA MET A 86 3.94 2.78 -3.89
C MET A 86 4.19 2.05 -2.57
N ALA A 87 4.62 2.76 -1.52
CA ALA A 87 4.81 2.19 -0.20
C ALA A 87 3.48 1.67 0.38
N MET A 88 2.39 2.42 0.20
CA MET A 88 1.05 2.03 0.64
C MET A 88 0.52 0.80 -0.11
N LEU A 89 0.69 0.75 -1.44
CA LEU A 89 0.29 -0.40 -2.25
C LEU A 89 1.10 -1.65 -1.89
N SER A 90 2.40 -1.50 -1.65
CA SER A 90 3.26 -2.61 -1.24
C SER A 90 2.85 -3.14 0.14
N ALA A 91 2.58 -2.24 1.09
CA ALA A 91 2.06 -2.63 2.40
C ALA A 91 0.73 -3.37 2.29
N LEU A 92 -0.19 -2.87 1.45
CA LEU A 92 -1.48 -3.52 1.23
C LEU A 92 -1.34 -4.93 0.62
N ARG A 93 -0.39 -5.11 -0.30
CA ARG A 93 -0.06 -6.43 -0.86
C ARG A 93 0.40 -7.37 0.24
N ASP A 94 1.36 -6.96 1.05
CA ASP A 94 1.91 -7.79 2.13
C ASP A 94 0.79 -8.19 3.11
N LEU A 95 -0.07 -7.24 3.48
CA LEU A 95 -1.21 -7.51 4.38
C LEU A 95 -2.22 -8.50 3.78
N HIS A 96 -2.54 -8.40 2.49
CA HIS A 96 -3.43 -9.36 1.83
C HIS A 96 -2.79 -10.74 1.62
N ALA A 97 -1.45 -10.81 1.52
CA ALA A 97 -0.71 -12.07 1.52
C ALA A 97 -0.66 -12.74 2.91
N GLY A 98 -1.12 -12.06 3.96
CA GLY A 98 -1.02 -12.53 5.34
C GLY A 98 0.32 -12.20 6.01
N ASP A 99 1.16 -11.42 5.34
CA ASP A 99 2.47 -10.99 5.82
C ASP A 99 2.37 -9.65 6.57
N LYS A 100 3.45 -9.31 7.30
CA LYS A 100 3.60 -8.00 7.93
C LYS A 100 4.02 -6.94 6.92
N ALA A 101 3.49 -5.73 7.06
CA ALA A 101 3.95 -4.55 6.35
C ALA A 101 4.77 -3.64 7.26
N VAL A 102 5.76 -2.95 6.70
CA VAL A 102 6.62 -1.99 7.41
C VAL A 102 6.53 -0.62 6.73
N LEU A 103 6.10 0.39 7.47
CA LEU A 103 5.92 1.75 6.97
C LEU A 103 6.92 2.70 7.64
N THR A 104 7.76 3.36 6.84
CA THR A 104 8.70 4.40 7.29
C THR A 104 8.07 5.78 7.16
N ARG A 105 8.30 6.68 8.13
CA ARG A 105 7.86 8.08 8.08
C ARG A 105 6.35 8.24 7.80
N ALA A 106 5.56 7.27 8.26
CA ALA A 106 4.12 7.24 8.02
C ALA A 106 3.35 7.93 9.14
N THR A 107 2.24 8.54 8.74
CA THR A 107 1.20 9.02 9.66
C THR A 107 0.02 8.08 9.55
N ILE A 108 -0.46 7.58 10.69
CA ILE A 108 -1.70 6.81 10.76
C ILE A 108 -2.77 7.60 11.50
N SER A 109 -4.02 7.40 11.11
CA SER A 109 -5.18 7.95 11.82
C SER A 109 -5.91 6.85 12.57
N ALA A 110 -6.39 7.16 13.77
CA ALA A 110 -7.24 6.27 14.56
C ALA A 110 -8.45 7.02 15.08
N GLN A 111 -9.62 6.36 15.06
CA GLN A 111 -10.83 6.91 15.66
C GLN A 111 -10.81 6.70 17.17
N VAL A 112 -11.01 7.77 17.93
CA VAL A 112 -10.98 7.76 19.40
C VAL A 112 -12.31 8.28 19.94
N THR A 113 -12.83 7.63 20.99
CA THR A 113 -14.02 8.11 21.71
C THR A 113 -13.67 9.31 22.60
N GLU A 114 -14.66 10.00 23.16
CA GLU A 114 -14.39 11.08 24.12
C GLU A 114 -13.56 10.62 25.33
N GLN A 115 -13.84 9.42 25.85
CA GLN A 115 -13.06 8.83 26.93
C GLN A 115 -11.61 8.53 26.49
N GLY A 116 -11.45 7.99 25.28
CA GLY A 116 -10.13 7.75 24.68
C GLY A 116 -9.36 9.04 24.45
N ARG A 117 -10.02 10.10 23.97
CA ARG A 117 -9.46 11.43 23.83
C ARG A 117 -8.93 11.95 25.17
N ALA A 118 -9.76 11.94 26.21
CA ALA A 118 -9.37 12.45 27.52
C ALA A 118 -8.12 11.73 28.05
N HIS A 119 -8.07 10.41 27.89
CA HIS A 119 -6.90 9.63 28.26
C HIS A 119 -5.67 9.98 27.43
N LEU A 120 -5.79 10.04 26.09
CA LEU A 120 -4.68 10.40 25.19
C LEU A 120 -4.10 11.78 25.52
N LEU A 121 -4.97 12.76 25.76
CA LEU A 121 -4.56 14.11 26.12
C LEU A 121 -3.91 14.19 27.50
N GLN A 122 -4.21 13.26 28.41
CA GLN A 122 -3.56 13.19 29.71
C GLN A 122 -2.16 12.56 29.67
N VAL A 123 -1.94 11.59 28.77
CA VAL A 123 -0.73 10.75 28.80
C VAL A 123 0.32 11.12 27.74
N ILE A 124 -0.03 11.89 26.71
CA ILE A 124 0.88 12.26 25.60
C ILE A 124 1.07 13.78 25.55
N ASP A 125 2.14 14.34 26.12
CA ASP A 125 2.45 15.77 25.92
C ASP A 125 2.81 16.10 24.45
N ASP A 126 2.82 17.38 24.07
CA ASP A 126 3.06 17.88 22.69
C ASP A 126 4.30 17.31 21.99
N ASN A 127 5.30 16.89 22.76
CA ASN A 127 6.55 16.35 22.24
C ASN A 127 6.88 14.94 22.77
N SER A 128 5.97 14.34 23.54
CA SER A 128 6.19 13.04 24.14
C SER A 128 6.04 11.95 23.09
N GLU A 129 7.00 11.03 23.10
CA GLU A 129 6.98 9.83 22.28
C GLU A 129 6.22 8.75 23.04
N CYS A 130 5.31 8.06 22.37
CA CYS A 130 4.62 6.92 22.95
C CYS A 130 4.79 5.67 22.11
N ALA A 131 4.70 4.52 22.78
CA ALA A 131 4.47 3.26 22.10
C ALA A 131 2.99 3.15 21.74
N LEU A 132 2.72 2.66 20.54
CA LEU A 132 1.41 2.54 19.95
C LEU A 132 1.12 1.08 19.67
N THR A 133 -0.06 0.62 20.08
CA THR A 133 -0.65 -0.63 19.64
C THR A 133 -2.13 -0.37 19.39
N ILE A 134 -2.53 -0.36 18.11
CA ILE A 134 -3.89 -0.02 17.71
C ILE A 134 -4.46 -1.11 16.82
N ASP A 135 -5.64 -1.58 17.21
CA ASP A 135 -6.52 -2.38 16.38
C ASP A 135 -7.26 -1.47 15.40
N MET A 136 -7.11 -1.70 14.10
CA MET A 136 -7.82 -0.92 13.09
C MET A 136 -8.25 -1.75 11.88
N ARG A 137 -9.22 -1.22 11.15
CA ARG A 137 -9.59 -1.71 9.83
C ARG A 137 -8.87 -0.84 8.80
N TRP A 138 -7.91 -1.42 8.10
CA TRP A 138 -7.15 -0.73 7.06
C TRP A 138 -7.96 -0.65 5.78
N GLU A 139 -8.21 0.57 5.32
CA GLU A 139 -8.97 0.88 4.09
C GLU A 139 -8.11 1.71 3.16
N GLN A 140 -8.03 1.32 1.88
CA GLN A 140 -7.24 2.02 0.88
C GLN A 140 -8.02 2.12 -0.44
N SER A 141 -7.73 3.17 -1.21
CA SER A 141 -8.19 3.30 -2.60
C SER A 141 -7.05 3.65 -3.54
N CYS A 142 -7.20 3.28 -4.81
CA CYS A 142 -6.34 3.70 -5.91
C CYS A 142 -7.22 4.02 -7.12
N ALA A 143 -6.97 5.18 -7.76
CA ALA A 143 -7.69 5.63 -8.96
C ALA A 143 -9.23 5.56 -8.83
N GLY A 144 -9.76 5.91 -7.66
CA GLY A 144 -11.20 5.95 -7.39
C GLY A 144 -11.85 4.60 -7.04
N HIS A 145 -11.07 3.52 -6.96
CA HIS A 145 -11.54 2.20 -6.56
C HIS A 145 -10.97 1.82 -5.18
N SER A 146 -11.83 1.33 -4.30
CA SER A 146 -11.43 0.85 -2.97
C SER A 146 -11.00 -0.62 -3.00
N PHE A 147 -9.94 -0.94 -2.29
CA PHE A 147 -9.52 -2.31 -2.04
C PHE A 147 -10.38 -2.94 -0.93
N PRO A 148 -10.50 -4.28 -0.90
CA PRO A 148 -11.10 -4.96 0.26
C PRO A 148 -10.35 -4.56 1.54
N PRO A 149 -11.05 -4.17 2.60
CA PRO A 149 -10.40 -3.78 3.85
C PRO A 149 -9.75 -4.97 4.55
N VAL A 150 -8.66 -4.71 5.28
CA VAL A 150 -7.95 -5.70 6.08
C VAL A 150 -8.00 -5.29 7.55
N ASP A 151 -8.42 -6.20 8.42
CA ASP A 151 -8.32 -5.99 9.87
C ASP A 151 -6.87 -6.19 10.30
N VAL A 152 -6.29 -5.19 10.96
CA VAL A 152 -4.86 -5.15 11.30
C VAL A 152 -4.63 -4.73 12.75
N ILE A 153 -3.42 -5.02 13.21
CA ILE A 153 -2.82 -4.44 14.41
C ILE A 153 -1.61 -3.61 13.98
N VAL A 154 -1.60 -2.33 14.35
CA VAL A 154 -0.48 -1.43 14.09
C VAL A 154 0.34 -1.26 15.35
N TYR A 155 1.64 -1.49 15.21
CA TYR A 155 2.64 -1.29 16.25
C TYR A 155 3.57 -0.14 15.86
N GLY A 156 3.70 0.83 16.76
CA GLY A 156 4.64 1.94 16.61
C GLY A 156 5.46 2.09 17.89
N PRO A 157 6.76 1.75 17.91
CA PRO A 157 7.54 1.79 19.15
C PRO A 157 7.73 3.21 19.68
N ARG A 158 7.79 4.21 18.78
CA ARG A 158 7.96 5.63 19.09
C ARG A 158 7.19 6.47 18.06
N VAL A 159 6.02 6.97 18.45
CA VAL A 159 5.19 7.86 17.62
C VAL A 159 4.88 9.16 18.35
N ARG A 160 4.49 10.19 17.60
CA ARG A 160 4.00 11.46 18.13
C ARG A 160 2.56 11.71 17.70
N LEU A 161 1.72 12.16 18.63
CA LEU A 161 0.38 12.68 18.33
C LEU A 161 0.52 14.06 17.67
N THR A 162 0.15 14.20 16.40
CA THR A 162 0.42 15.43 15.63
C THR A 162 -0.72 16.44 15.63
N ASN A 163 -1.93 16.03 16.03
CA ASN A 163 -3.10 16.90 16.04
C ASN A 163 -3.67 17.12 17.45
N ARG A 164 -2.80 17.17 18.45
CA ARG A 164 -3.23 17.34 19.84
C ARG A 164 -4.10 18.59 20.04
N ALA A 165 -3.66 19.75 19.54
CA ALA A 165 -4.42 21.00 19.64
C ALA A 165 -5.81 20.92 18.98
N GLU A 166 -5.92 20.19 17.87
CA GLU A 166 -7.22 19.92 17.24
C GLU A 166 -8.09 19.04 18.15
N LEU A 167 -7.53 17.96 18.72
CA LEU A 167 -8.26 17.09 19.63
C LEU A 167 -8.75 17.80 20.90
N GLU A 168 -7.94 18.73 21.45
CA GLU A 168 -8.30 19.53 22.64
C GLU A 168 -9.49 20.44 22.40
N THR A 169 -9.62 20.98 21.17
CA THR A 169 -10.64 21.96 20.82
C THR A 169 -11.81 21.39 20.03
N ALA A 170 -11.71 20.13 19.58
CA ALA A 170 -12.72 19.51 18.75
C ALA A 170 -14.00 19.23 19.54
N ASP A 171 -15.13 19.72 19.00
CA ASP A 171 -16.44 19.23 19.38
C ASP A 171 -16.62 17.82 18.83
N ALA A 172 -17.02 16.88 19.70
CA ALA A 172 -17.25 15.52 19.25
C ALA A 172 -18.41 15.53 18.22
N PRO A 173 -18.21 14.97 17.01
CA PRO A 173 -19.29 14.83 16.04
C PRO A 173 -20.42 13.96 16.63
N GLY A 174 -21.59 13.95 15.99
CA GLY A 174 -22.79 13.29 16.51
C GLY A 174 -22.64 11.77 16.78
N ASP A 175 -21.59 11.13 16.24
CA ASP A 175 -21.22 9.74 16.49
C ASP A 175 -20.17 9.56 17.61
N GLY A 176 -19.72 10.65 18.23
CA GLY A 176 -18.84 10.69 19.41
C GLY A 176 -17.38 10.30 19.14
N ARG A 177 -16.95 10.27 17.87
CA ARG A 177 -15.62 9.79 17.47
C ARG A 177 -14.78 10.90 16.84
N LEU A 178 -13.56 11.06 17.31
CA LEU A 178 -12.58 12.03 16.79
C LEU A 178 -11.40 11.30 16.17
N SER A 179 -10.75 11.92 15.19
CA SER A 179 -9.56 11.34 14.55
C SER A 179 -8.29 11.81 15.27
N ALA A 180 -7.51 10.87 15.79
CA ALA A 180 -6.16 11.11 16.30
C ALA A 180 -5.13 10.71 15.23
N TYR A 181 -4.16 11.60 14.95
CA TYR A 181 -3.10 11.35 13.97
C TYR A 181 -1.77 11.08 14.67
N PHE A 182 -1.19 9.91 14.42
CA PHE A 182 0.09 9.51 14.98
C PHE A 182 1.13 9.43 13.87
N THR A 183 2.21 10.18 14.00
CA THR A 183 3.31 10.19 13.04
C THR A 183 4.53 9.48 13.61
N CYS A 184 5.09 8.57 12.84
CA CYS A 184 6.33 7.89 13.16
C CYS A 184 7.53 8.84 13.01
N LEU A 185 8.51 8.74 13.92
CA LEU A 185 9.73 9.53 13.83
C LEU A 185 10.63 9.04 12.69
N ASP A 186 11.52 9.92 12.21
CA ASP A 186 12.34 9.69 11.02
C ASP A 186 13.25 8.44 11.09
N ASP A 187 13.64 8.03 12.29
CA ASP A 187 14.48 6.86 12.57
C ASP A 187 13.67 5.59 12.93
N GLN A 188 12.35 5.63 12.80
CA GLN A 188 11.44 4.59 13.29
C GLN A 188 10.52 4.07 12.18
N VAL A 189 9.87 2.94 12.46
CA VAL A 189 8.90 2.31 11.56
C VAL A 189 7.61 1.99 12.29
N LEU A 190 6.51 1.99 11.55
CA LEU A 190 5.27 1.32 11.96
C LEU A 190 5.28 -0.09 11.39
N GLU A 191 5.11 -1.08 12.25
CA GLU A 191 4.82 -2.45 11.82
C GLU A 191 3.32 -2.64 11.79
N VAL A 192 2.78 -3.10 10.67
CA VAL A 192 1.36 -3.41 10.51
C VAL A 192 1.26 -4.90 10.26
N GLN A 193 0.44 -5.58 11.06
CA GLN A 193 0.25 -7.01 10.96
C GLN A 193 -1.22 -7.32 10.74
N PRO A 194 -1.58 -8.25 9.84
CA PRO A 194 -2.95 -8.72 9.73
C PRO A 194 -3.38 -9.30 11.07
N LYS A 195 -4.61 -9.00 11.50
CA LYS A 195 -5.21 -9.76 12.59
C LYS A 195 -5.36 -11.19 12.07
N SER A 196 -4.68 -12.13 12.73
CA SER A 196 -4.92 -13.54 12.48
C SER A 196 -6.41 -13.76 12.60
N SER A 197 -7.06 -14.29 11.56
CA SER A 197 -8.42 -14.78 11.72
C SER A 197 -8.41 -15.72 12.93
N PRO A 198 -9.41 -15.67 13.82
CA PRO A 198 -9.52 -16.70 14.85
C PRO A 198 -9.45 -18.02 14.09
N SER A 199 -8.39 -18.78 14.36
CA SER A 199 -8.29 -20.17 13.89
C SER A 199 -9.64 -20.77 14.22
N SER A 200 -10.33 -21.29 13.21
CA SER A 200 -11.43 -22.21 13.43
C SER A 200 -10.80 -23.36 14.21
N ALA A 201 -10.85 -23.25 15.53
CA ALA A 201 -10.54 -24.33 16.43
C ALA A 201 -11.58 -25.40 16.14
N GLU A 202 -11.07 -26.51 15.60
CA GLU A 202 -11.58 -27.87 15.75
C GLU A 202 -13.10 -28.04 15.80
N ASP A 203 -13.66 -28.61 14.73
CA ASP A 203 -14.73 -29.60 14.81
C ASP A 203 -14.35 -30.81 13.93
#